data_AF-A0A6G0X9L5-F1
#
_entry.id   AF-A0A6G0X9L5-F1
#
_cell.length_a   1.000
_cell.length_b   1.000
_cell.length_c   1.000
_cell.angle_alpha   90.00
_cell.angle_beta   90.00
_cell.angle_gamma   90.00
#
_symmetry.space_group_name_H-M   'P 1'
#
loop_
_entity.id
_entity.type
_entity.pdbx_description
1 polymer ?
#
loop_
_entity_poly.entity_id
_entity_poly.type
_entity_poly.pdbx_seq_one_letter_code
_entity_poly.pdbx_strand_id
1 'polypeptide(L)'
;MVPGPSWYGGGLWRLWLWSRGGDLGQIYEPLIQAVEIDGLFLAFGGILAVLLLICSFVLRTPPPGFIVGGRDVHGVKVTTSLLLKPDRDLGTTSTSDRVSTVLSDGKVVNYVKVFDYQEQELGEAEILYHNKIKSLRIRECVFSIDFVLLYLSFLTSVATGIIFMSRVYSIGQNVYHETNDQSLTHLVTYLAVCNFLGRLLCPILSDIIIRLGQLNPAFGRKIVIGFLLVIQVVVLVLLPSLIHDASAFATFQLVLFFLTFAYGGALGIIPSLLTDLYGVYNTGTMH
;
A
#
# COMPACT_ATOMS: atom_id res chain seq x y z
N MET A 1 28.73 16.58 -43.41
CA MET A 1 28.98 17.22 -42.10
C MET A 1 28.10 16.51 -41.09
N VAL A 2 28.71 15.65 -40.28
CA VAL A 2 28.05 14.86 -39.24
C VAL A 2 28.05 15.72 -37.97
N PRO A 3 26.90 16.04 -37.35
CA PRO A 3 26.92 16.64 -36.02
C PRO A 3 27.17 15.55 -34.99
N GLY A 4 28.19 15.77 -34.16
CA GLY A 4 28.69 14.84 -33.14
C GLY A 4 27.77 14.71 -31.92
N PRO A 5 28.09 13.77 -31.00
CA PRO A 5 27.25 13.48 -29.84
C PRO A 5 27.44 14.55 -28.75
N SER A 6 26.36 15.27 -28.41
CA SER A 6 26.33 16.17 -27.27
C SER A 6 26.17 15.37 -25.97
N TRP A 7 27.24 15.35 -25.19
CA TRP A 7 27.30 14.77 -23.85
C TRP A 7 26.56 15.68 -22.84
N TYR A 8 25.29 15.37 -22.57
CA TYR A 8 24.60 15.83 -21.37
C TYR A 8 23.87 14.65 -20.71
N GLY A 9 24.51 14.08 -19.67
CA GLY A 9 23.89 13.66 -18.40
C GLY A 9 22.61 12.81 -18.32
N GLY A 10 22.10 12.19 -19.38
CA GLY A 10 20.80 11.46 -19.35
C GLY A 10 20.80 10.00 -19.81
N GLY A 11 21.96 9.41 -20.12
CA GLY A 11 22.02 8.14 -20.88
C GLY A 11 22.04 6.85 -20.06
N LEU A 12 22.52 6.86 -18.81
CA LEU A 12 22.82 5.62 -18.08
C LEU A 12 21.56 4.91 -17.54
N TRP A 13 20.57 5.66 -17.05
CA TRP A 13 19.28 5.08 -16.67
C TRP A 13 18.44 4.71 -17.89
N ARG A 14 18.57 5.46 -19.00
CA ARG A 14 17.95 5.13 -20.29
C ARG A 14 18.42 3.76 -20.77
N LEU A 15 19.71 3.48 -20.76
CA LEU A 15 20.23 2.17 -21.14
C LEU A 15 19.83 1.05 -20.17
N TRP A 16 19.74 1.32 -18.87
CA TRP A 16 19.41 0.29 -17.89
C TRP A 16 17.92 -0.11 -17.91
N LEU A 17 17.01 0.86 -18.07
CA LEU A 17 15.57 0.61 -18.22
C LEU A 17 15.20 0.08 -19.61
N TRP A 18 15.89 0.53 -20.66
CA TRP A 18 15.61 0.17 -22.06
C TRP A 18 16.26 -1.16 -22.48
N SER A 19 17.41 -1.54 -21.91
CA SER A 19 18.08 -2.81 -22.25
C SER A 19 17.51 -4.04 -21.55
N ARG A 20 16.70 -3.89 -20.49
CA ARG A 20 16.20 -5.01 -19.67
C ARG A 20 14.68 -5.08 -19.50
N GLY A 21 13.95 -4.00 -19.77
CA GLY A 21 12.48 -4.01 -19.81
C GLY A 21 12.02 -4.51 -21.17
N GLY A 22 11.94 -5.84 -21.35
CA GLY A 22 11.44 -6.47 -22.56
C GLY A 22 10.15 -5.80 -23.05
N ASP A 23 10.01 -5.74 -24.38
CA ASP A 23 8.98 -5.05 -25.15
C ASP A 23 7.53 -5.50 -24.84
N LEU A 24 7.05 -5.28 -23.62
CA LEU A 24 5.69 -5.63 -23.21
C LEU A 24 4.63 -4.89 -24.06
N GLY A 25 4.95 -3.70 -24.57
CA GLY A 25 4.05 -2.97 -25.49
C GLY A 25 3.95 -3.61 -26.89
N GLN A 26 5.01 -4.28 -27.36
CA GLN A 26 4.98 -5.05 -28.62
C GLN A 26 4.20 -6.37 -28.51
N ILE A 27 3.77 -6.76 -27.30
CA ILE A 27 2.90 -7.94 -27.12
C ILE A 27 1.46 -7.59 -27.49
N TYR A 28 1.02 -6.36 -27.24
CA TYR A 28 -0.38 -5.96 -27.47
C TYR A 28 -0.68 -5.72 -28.94
N GLU A 29 0.25 -5.11 -29.70
CA GLU A 29 0.07 -4.83 -31.13
C GLU A 29 -0.27 -6.08 -31.98
N PRO A 30 0.48 -7.19 -31.92
CA PRO A 30 0.17 -8.39 -32.68
C PRO A 30 -1.09 -9.11 -32.14
N LEU A 31 -1.38 -9.00 -30.85
CA LEU A 31 -2.61 -9.57 -30.28
C LEU A 31 -3.87 -8.82 -30.72
N ILE A 32 -3.82 -7.49 -30.79
CA ILE A 32 -4.92 -6.65 -31.30
C ILE A 32 -5.18 -6.97 -32.77
N GLN A 33 -4.11 -7.13 -33.56
CA GLN A 33 -4.22 -7.49 -34.97
C GLN A 33 -4.79 -8.90 -35.19
N ALA A 34 -4.61 -9.82 -34.24
CA ALA A 34 -5.05 -11.21 -34.36
C ALA A 34 -6.47 -11.48 -33.83
N VAL A 35 -6.95 -10.73 -32.82
CA VAL A 35 -8.14 -11.09 -32.03
C VAL A 35 -9.22 -9.99 -32.04
N GLU A 36 -8.94 -8.85 -32.68
CA GLU A 36 -9.74 -7.61 -32.58
C GLU A 36 -9.85 -7.12 -31.13
N ILE A 37 -10.25 -5.86 -30.94
CA ILE A 37 -10.27 -5.21 -29.60
C ILE A 37 -11.26 -5.95 -28.66
N ASP A 38 -12.37 -6.40 -29.22
CA ASP A 38 -13.47 -7.04 -28.49
C ASP A 38 -13.05 -8.43 -27.96
N GLY A 39 -12.36 -9.20 -28.80
CA GLY A 39 -11.84 -10.52 -28.43
C GLY A 39 -10.67 -10.42 -27.46
N LEU A 40 -9.84 -9.36 -27.54
CA LEU A 40 -8.79 -9.09 -26.56
C LEU A 40 -9.37 -8.92 -25.15
N PHE A 41 -10.46 -8.14 -25.03
CA PHE A 41 -11.12 -7.91 -23.76
C PHE A 41 -11.71 -9.20 -23.17
N LEU A 42 -12.36 -10.02 -24.00
CA LEU A 42 -12.90 -11.32 -23.60
C LEU A 42 -11.81 -12.32 -23.20
N ALA A 43 -10.71 -12.39 -23.95
CA ALA A 43 -9.60 -13.31 -23.68
C ALA A 43 -8.86 -12.92 -22.40
N PHE A 44 -8.40 -11.67 -22.28
CA PHE A 44 -7.70 -11.21 -21.07
C PHE A 44 -8.61 -11.18 -19.86
N GLY A 45 -9.85 -10.69 -20.01
CA GLY A 45 -10.85 -10.69 -18.96
C GLY A 45 -11.17 -12.11 -18.48
N GLY A 46 -11.32 -13.06 -19.41
CA GLY A 46 -11.53 -14.47 -19.11
C GLY A 46 -10.36 -15.12 -18.36
N ILE A 47 -9.12 -14.90 -18.83
CA ILE A 47 -7.91 -15.39 -18.15
C ILE A 47 -7.81 -14.81 -16.74
N LEU A 48 -7.98 -13.49 -16.59
CA LEU A 48 -7.96 -12.82 -15.29
C LEU A 48 -9.07 -13.34 -14.37
N ALA A 49 -10.28 -13.54 -14.89
CA ALA A 49 -11.39 -14.09 -14.11
C ALA A 49 -11.11 -15.51 -13.62
N VAL A 50 -10.60 -16.40 -14.48
CA VAL A 50 -10.21 -17.76 -14.10
C VAL A 50 -9.11 -17.75 -13.04
N LEU A 51 -8.10 -16.90 -13.21
CA LEU A 51 -7.00 -16.77 -12.25
C LEU A 51 -7.52 -16.26 -10.89
N LEU A 52 -8.36 -15.22 -10.89
CA LEU A 52 -8.98 -14.69 -9.66
C LEU A 52 -9.88 -15.73 -8.98
N LEU A 53 -10.62 -16.54 -9.75
CA LEU A 53 -11.42 -17.63 -9.21
C LEU A 53 -10.54 -18.71 -8.56
N ILE A 54 -9.46 -19.13 -9.22
CA ILE A 54 -8.51 -20.08 -8.65
C ILE A 54 -7.91 -19.52 -7.35
N CYS A 55 -7.47 -18.26 -7.35
CA CYS A 55 -6.98 -17.60 -6.14
C CYS A 55 -8.03 -17.61 -5.02
N SER A 56 -9.30 -17.32 -5.34
CA SER A 56 -10.39 -17.35 -4.36
C SER A 56 -10.65 -18.75 -3.80
N PHE A 57 -10.50 -19.82 -4.59
CA PHE A 57 -10.65 -21.19 -4.12
C PHE A 57 -9.45 -21.67 -3.28
N VAL A 58 -8.25 -21.15 -3.55
CA VAL A 58 -7.02 -21.48 -2.82
C VAL A 58 -6.94 -20.75 -1.49
N LEU A 59 -7.42 -19.51 -1.40
CA LEU A 59 -7.44 -18.72 -0.17
C LEU A 59 -8.45 -19.30 0.83
N ARG A 60 -7.96 -19.95 1.89
CA ARG A 60 -8.78 -20.48 2.99
C ARG A 60 -8.81 -19.50 4.16
N THR A 61 -10.00 -19.25 4.71
CA THR A 61 -10.12 -18.55 5.99
C THR A 61 -9.60 -19.45 7.12
N PRO A 62 -8.69 -18.96 7.98
CA PRO A 62 -8.24 -19.75 9.12
C PRO A 62 -9.43 -20.04 10.06
N PRO A 63 -9.55 -21.26 10.60
CA PRO A 63 -10.62 -21.61 11.53
C PRO A 63 -10.52 -20.78 12.84
N PRO A 64 -11.62 -20.63 13.60
CA PRO A 64 -11.60 -19.95 14.90
C PRO A 64 -10.59 -20.64 15.83
N GLY A 65 -9.62 -19.88 16.35
CA GLY A 65 -8.55 -20.43 17.21
C GLY A 65 -7.38 -21.07 16.46
N PHE A 66 -7.18 -20.73 15.18
CA PHE A 66 -6.01 -21.16 14.42
C PHE A 66 -4.70 -20.69 15.07
N ILE A 67 -3.84 -21.65 15.39
CA ILE A 67 -2.52 -21.43 16.01
C ILE A 67 -1.47 -22.06 15.09
N VAL A 68 -0.47 -21.28 14.66
CA VAL A 68 0.66 -21.76 13.84
C VAL A 68 1.97 -21.41 14.52
N GLY A 69 2.84 -22.41 14.70
CA GLY A 69 4.11 -22.20 15.40
C GLY A 69 3.95 -21.68 16.83
N GLY A 70 2.86 -22.08 17.49
CA GLY A 70 2.49 -21.61 18.83
C GLY A 70 1.97 -20.18 18.87
N ARG A 71 1.70 -19.51 17.74
CA ARG A 71 1.16 -18.15 17.66
C ARG A 71 -0.28 -18.12 17.13
N ASP A 72 -1.13 -17.28 17.71
CA ASP A 72 -2.50 -17.07 17.24
C ASP A 72 -2.56 -16.21 15.96
N VAL A 73 -3.78 -16.01 15.41
CA VAL A 73 -4.05 -15.18 14.22
C VAL A 73 -3.62 -13.71 14.42
N HIS A 74 -3.37 -13.29 15.65
CA HIS A 74 -2.87 -11.97 16.01
C HIS A 74 -1.35 -11.93 16.23
N GLY A 75 -0.64 -13.05 16.01
CA GLY A 75 0.80 -13.17 16.15
C GLY A 75 1.29 -13.36 17.59
N VAL A 76 0.38 -13.57 18.56
CA VAL A 76 0.68 -13.74 19.99
C VAL A 76 0.98 -15.21 20.27
N LYS A 77 2.09 -15.51 20.95
CA LYS A 77 2.37 -16.89 21.38
C LYS A 77 1.33 -17.34 22.42
N VAL A 78 0.61 -18.42 22.12
CA VAL A 78 -0.36 -19.03 23.03
C VAL A 78 0.41 -19.86 24.05
N THR A 79 0.81 -19.23 25.16
CA THR A 79 1.32 -19.97 26.31
C THR A 79 0.18 -20.77 26.94
N THR A 80 0.40 -22.05 27.27
CA THR A 80 -0.58 -23.00 27.81
C THR A 80 -1.40 -22.46 29.01
N SER A 81 -0.89 -21.47 29.74
CA SER A 81 -1.58 -20.76 30.82
C SER A 81 -2.80 -19.93 30.38
N LEU A 82 -2.87 -19.46 29.13
CA LEU A 82 -4.02 -18.72 28.59
C LEU A 82 -5.14 -19.66 28.09
N LEU A 83 -4.81 -20.90 27.75
CA LEU A 83 -5.79 -21.95 27.41
C LEU A 83 -6.32 -22.69 28.64
N LEU A 84 -5.61 -22.59 29.77
CA LEU A 84 -5.94 -23.24 31.05
C LEU A 84 -6.87 -22.42 31.96
N LYS A 85 -7.50 -21.36 31.45
CA LYS A 85 -8.59 -20.70 32.18
C LYS A 85 -9.94 -21.11 31.59
N PRO A 86 -10.42 -22.35 31.84
CA PRO A 86 -11.83 -22.60 31.70
C PRO A 86 -12.54 -21.73 32.75
N ASP A 87 -13.72 -21.24 32.41
CA ASP A 87 -14.67 -20.64 33.35
C ASP A 87 -14.61 -21.34 34.72
N ARG A 88 -14.06 -20.66 35.72
CA ARG A 88 -14.35 -20.79 37.15
C ARG A 88 -13.54 -19.76 37.93
N ASP A 89 -14.29 -18.90 38.60
CA ASP A 89 -13.93 -18.19 39.82
C ASP A 89 -12.65 -17.34 39.79
N LEU A 90 -12.78 -16.11 39.29
CA LEU A 90 -12.03 -15.00 39.86
C LEU A 90 -13.03 -14.02 40.48
N GLY A 91 -13.02 -14.00 41.81
CA GLY A 91 -13.86 -13.15 42.63
C GLY A 91 -13.78 -11.69 42.22
N THR A 92 -14.88 -11.01 42.48
CA THR A 92 -15.10 -9.57 42.47
C THR A 92 -13.90 -8.79 43.01
N THR A 93 -13.04 -8.24 42.15
CA THR A 93 -12.29 -7.02 42.45
C THR A 93 -11.83 -6.29 41.18
N SER A 94 -12.59 -5.24 40.82
CA SER A 94 -12.11 -3.93 40.35
C SER A 94 -11.14 -3.79 39.17
N THR A 95 -11.15 -4.66 38.15
CA THR A 95 -10.41 -4.36 36.89
C THR A 95 -11.25 -3.53 35.90
N SER A 96 -12.59 -3.67 35.93
CA SER A 96 -13.52 -2.92 35.05
C SER A 96 -13.51 -1.41 35.32
N ASP A 97 -13.32 -1.01 36.58
CA ASP A 97 -13.40 0.41 36.97
C ASP A 97 -12.13 1.20 36.59
N ARG A 98 -10.97 0.53 36.52
CA ARG A 98 -9.70 1.17 36.13
C ARG A 98 -9.60 1.42 34.62
N VAL A 99 -10.27 0.59 33.81
CA VAL A 99 -10.33 0.79 32.35
C VAL A 99 -11.27 1.94 32.01
N SER A 100 -12.38 2.07 32.74
CA SER A 100 -13.38 3.14 32.56
C SER A 100 -12.84 4.52 32.93
N THR A 101 -12.00 4.62 33.97
CA THR A 101 -11.41 5.89 34.43
C THR A 101 -10.28 6.40 33.52
N VAL A 102 -9.59 5.53 32.79
CA VAL A 102 -8.56 5.94 31.82
C VAL A 102 -9.18 6.40 30.49
N LEU A 103 -10.42 5.99 30.18
CA LEU A 103 -11.15 6.41 28.98
C LEU A 103 -11.67 7.86 29.04
N SER A 104 -11.88 8.43 30.23
CA SER A 104 -12.43 9.78 30.40
C SER A 104 -11.39 10.90 30.27
N ASP A 105 -10.10 10.59 30.38
CA ASP A 105 -9.10 11.61 30.76
C ASP A 105 -8.21 12.11 29.61
N GLY A 106 -8.58 11.86 28.34
CA GLY A 106 -7.96 12.50 27.17
C GLY A 106 -6.43 12.38 27.06
N LYS A 107 -5.80 11.53 27.87
CA LYS A 107 -4.34 11.43 27.95
C LYS A 107 -3.84 10.52 26.83
N VAL A 108 -3.18 11.16 25.88
CA VAL A 108 -2.36 10.55 24.83
C VAL A 108 -1.48 9.48 25.48
N VAL A 109 -1.83 8.20 25.25
CA VAL A 109 -1.03 7.07 25.72
C VAL A 109 0.27 7.10 24.94
N ASN A 110 1.36 7.33 25.66
CA ASN A 110 2.70 7.39 25.10
C ASN A 110 3.09 5.98 24.60
N TYR A 111 3.29 5.83 23.30
CA TYR A 111 3.49 4.54 22.65
C TYR A 111 4.93 4.07 22.89
N VAL A 112 5.10 3.14 23.83
CA VAL A 112 6.40 2.54 24.18
C VAL A 112 6.83 1.52 23.13
N LYS A 113 8.16 1.44 22.98
CA LYS A 113 8.98 0.88 21.89
C LYS A 113 8.72 -0.60 21.58
N VAL A 114 8.90 -0.93 20.30
CA VAL A 114 8.93 -2.29 19.78
C VAL A 114 10.26 -2.94 20.14
N PHE A 115 10.22 -3.89 21.07
CA PHE A 115 11.18 -4.98 21.08
C PHE A 115 10.47 -6.28 20.70
N ASP A 116 11.31 -7.16 20.18
CA ASP A 116 11.04 -8.44 19.55
C ASP A 116 9.84 -9.24 20.08
N TYR A 117 9.25 -10.00 19.17
CA TYR A 117 8.48 -11.21 19.49
C TYR A 117 9.41 -12.31 20.05
N GLN A 118 10.15 -12.01 21.12
CA GLN A 118 10.87 -12.94 21.97
C GLN A 118 10.31 -12.85 23.39
N GLU A 119 9.89 -14.02 23.87
CA GLU A 119 9.27 -14.32 25.15
C GLU A 119 10.09 -13.83 26.34
N GLN A 120 9.55 -12.87 27.10
CA GLN A 120 9.33 -12.97 28.54
C GLN A 120 8.73 -11.64 29.00
N GLU A 121 7.46 -11.68 29.39
CA GLU A 121 6.66 -10.53 29.84
C GLU A 121 6.22 -9.59 28.70
N LEU A 122 5.09 -9.91 28.07
CA LEU A 122 4.26 -8.86 27.45
C LEU A 122 4.01 -7.82 28.56
N GLY A 123 4.53 -6.60 28.40
CA GLY A 123 4.26 -5.54 29.38
C GLY A 123 2.75 -5.33 29.49
N GLU A 124 2.23 -5.04 30.68
CA GLU A 124 0.78 -4.86 30.91
C GLU A 124 0.11 -3.93 29.87
N ALA A 125 0.86 -2.94 29.37
CA ALA A 125 0.42 -1.99 28.35
C ALA A 125 0.10 -2.62 26.98
N GLU A 126 0.80 -3.69 26.57
CA GLU A 126 0.59 -4.36 25.27
C GLU A 126 -0.58 -5.33 25.31
N ILE A 127 -0.76 -6.04 26.43
CA ILE A 127 -1.98 -6.83 26.70
C ILE A 127 -3.19 -5.90 26.71
N LEU A 128 -3.05 -4.71 27.31
CA LEU A 128 -4.10 -3.70 27.37
C LEU A 128 -4.38 -3.09 25.98
N TYR A 129 -3.37 -2.87 25.15
CA TYR A 129 -3.55 -2.44 23.75
C TYR A 129 -4.26 -3.51 22.91
N HIS A 130 -3.86 -4.78 23.03
CA HIS A 130 -4.50 -5.91 22.35
C HIS A 130 -5.96 -6.09 22.77
N ASN A 131 -6.23 -6.08 24.08
CA ASN A 131 -7.59 -6.15 24.61
C ASN A 131 -8.42 -4.93 24.18
N LYS A 132 -7.81 -3.74 24.10
CA LYS A 132 -8.47 -2.53 23.60
C LYS A 132 -8.86 -2.69 22.14
N ILE A 133 -7.95 -3.08 21.24
CA ILE A 133 -8.25 -3.29 19.82
C ILE A 133 -9.34 -4.35 19.63
N LYS A 134 -9.26 -5.45 20.38
CA LYS A 134 -10.25 -6.54 20.34
C LYS A 134 -11.63 -6.11 20.85
N SER A 135 -11.70 -5.08 21.69
CA SER A 135 -12.94 -4.52 22.23
C SER A 135 -13.53 -3.35 21.44
N LEU A 136 -12.83 -2.85 20.40
CA LEU A 136 -13.31 -1.70 19.63
C LEU A 136 -14.60 -2.06 18.89
N ARG A 137 -15.65 -1.29 19.16
CA ARG A 137 -16.90 -1.39 18.42
C ARG A 137 -16.74 -0.70 17.08
N ILE A 138 -17.30 -1.28 16.01
CA ILE A 138 -17.27 -0.73 14.64
C ILE A 138 -17.69 0.75 14.61
N ARG A 139 -18.71 1.12 15.41
CA ARG A 139 -19.18 2.51 15.50
C ARG A 139 -18.08 3.47 15.97
N GLU A 140 -17.28 3.07 16.95
CA GLU A 140 -16.18 3.88 17.48
C GLU A 140 -15.02 3.96 16.47
N CYS A 141 -14.79 2.89 15.71
CA CYS A 141 -13.79 2.86 14.64
C CYS A 141 -14.14 3.85 13.51
N VAL A 142 -15.39 3.84 13.03
CA VAL A 142 -15.82 4.68 11.90
C VAL A 142 -15.85 6.17 12.25
N PHE A 143 -16.19 6.53 13.49
CA PHE A 143 -16.17 7.93 13.94
C PHE A 143 -14.82 8.40 14.50
N SER A 144 -13.78 7.57 14.41
CA SER A 144 -12.43 7.95 14.85
C SER A 144 -11.77 8.94 13.89
N ILE A 145 -11.05 9.91 14.45
CA ILE A 145 -10.23 10.87 13.68
C ILE A 145 -9.16 10.13 12.85
N ASP A 146 -8.58 9.05 13.40
CA ASP A 146 -7.61 8.22 12.68
C ASP A 146 -8.23 7.61 11.41
N PHE A 147 -9.51 7.22 11.46
CA PHE A 147 -10.22 6.69 10.29
C PHE A 147 -10.48 7.76 9.25
N VAL A 148 -10.96 8.94 9.67
CA VAL A 148 -11.23 10.05 8.76
C VAL A 148 -9.95 10.49 8.03
N LEU A 149 -8.83 10.60 8.73
CA LEU A 149 -7.54 10.95 8.13
C LEU A 149 -7.00 9.85 7.21
N LEU A 150 -7.14 8.58 7.61
CA LEU A 150 -6.78 7.45 6.77
C LEU A 150 -7.62 7.44 5.49
N TYR A 151 -8.94 7.63 5.60
CA TYR A 151 -9.83 7.71 4.44
C TYR A 151 -9.50 8.88 3.53
N LEU A 152 -9.18 10.05 4.10
CA LEU A 152 -8.75 11.21 3.32
C LEU A 152 -7.42 10.95 2.58
N SER A 153 -6.47 10.26 3.22
CA SER A 153 -5.21 9.87 2.59
C SER A 153 -5.41 8.89 1.42
N PHE A 154 -6.33 7.94 1.59
CA PHE A 154 -6.75 7.01 0.56
C PHE A 154 -7.40 7.74 -0.61
N LEU A 155 -8.42 8.55 -0.33
CA LEU A 155 -9.16 9.32 -1.32
C LEU A 155 -8.23 10.21 -2.14
N THR A 156 -7.33 10.93 -1.48
CA THR A 156 -6.38 11.84 -2.16
C THR A 156 -5.40 11.06 -3.04
N SER A 157 -4.91 9.91 -2.57
CA SER A 157 -4.01 9.06 -3.35
C SER A 157 -4.70 8.49 -4.59
N VAL A 158 -5.94 8.01 -4.46
CA VAL A 158 -6.75 7.50 -5.57
C VAL A 158 -7.08 8.61 -6.56
N ALA A 159 -7.55 9.77 -6.07
CA ALA A 159 -7.92 10.90 -6.90
C ALA A 159 -6.73 11.38 -7.74
N THR A 160 -5.55 11.49 -7.11
CA THR A 160 -4.31 11.84 -7.81
C THR A 160 -3.98 10.82 -8.90
N GLY A 161 -4.03 9.52 -8.60
CA GLY A 161 -3.78 8.48 -9.59
C GLY A 161 -4.72 8.55 -10.80
N ILE A 162 -6.03 8.67 -10.57
CA ILE A 162 -7.05 8.68 -11.64
C ILE A 162 -6.94 9.92 -12.53
N ILE A 163 -6.81 11.11 -11.92
CA ILE A 163 -6.76 12.37 -12.66
C ILE A 163 -5.58 12.38 -13.63
N PHE A 164 -4.38 12.00 -13.16
CA PHE A 164 -3.19 12.03 -14.00
C PHE A 164 -3.20 10.94 -15.05
N MET A 165 -3.51 9.69 -14.68
CA MET A 165 -3.53 8.57 -15.63
C MET A 165 -4.48 8.83 -16.80
N SER A 166 -5.60 9.52 -16.58
CA SER A 166 -6.56 9.86 -17.64
C SER A 166 -6.01 10.83 -18.71
N ARG A 167 -4.94 11.57 -18.41
CA ARG A 167 -4.39 12.61 -19.29
C ARG A 167 -2.97 12.34 -19.78
N VAL A 168 -2.29 11.29 -19.30
CA VAL A 168 -0.89 10.98 -19.68
C VAL A 168 -0.71 10.92 -21.19
N TYR A 169 -1.60 10.22 -21.88
CA TYR A 169 -1.54 10.08 -23.34
C TYR A 169 -1.69 11.43 -24.06
N SER A 170 -2.70 12.21 -23.66
CA SER A 170 -2.96 13.54 -24.24
C SER A 170 -1.85 14.54 -23.96
N ILE A 171 -1.21 14.47 -22.77
CA ILE A 171 -0.08 15.35 -22.43
C ILE A 171 1.14 14.98 -23.30
N GLY A 172 1.43 13.69 -23.47
CA GLY A 172 2.52 13.22 -24.32
C GLY A 172 2.39 13.69 -25.77
N GLN A 173 1.20 13.58 -26.37
CA GLN A 173 0.96 14.02 -27.75
C GLN A 173 0.91 15.55 -27.89
N ASN A 174 0.13 16.23 -27.05
CA ASN A 174 -0.19 17.65 -27.27
C ASN A 174 0.86 18.62 -26.72
N VAL A 175 1.57 18.24 -25.65
CA VAL A 175 2.55 19.11 -24.98
C VAL A 175 3.97 18.79 -25.44
N TYR A 176 4.33 17.50 -25.49
CA TYR A 176 5.68 17.06 -25.85
C TYR A 176 5.84 16.74 -27.33
N HIS A 177 4.76 16.83 -28.12
CA HIS A 177 4.74 16.55 -29.56
C HIS A 177 5.34 15.19 -29.92
N GLU A 178 5.20 14.20 -29.04
CA GLU A 178 5.66 12.84 -29.30
C GLU A 178 4.74 12.19 -30.34
N THR A 179 5.24 12.05 -31.57
CA THR A 179 4.51 11.47 -32.70
C THR A 179 4.57 9.95 -32.71
N ASN A 180 5.37 9.34 -31.84
CA ASN A 180 5.52 7.89 -31.79
C ASN A 180 4.48 7.29 -30.82
N ASP A 181 3.34 6.87 -31.38
CA ASP A 181 2.25 6.25 -30.61
C ASP A 181 2.70 5.00 -29.82
N GLN A 182 3.72 4.27 -30.32
CA GLN A 182 4.28 3.14 -29.60
C GLN A 182 4.93 3.61 -28.28
N SER A 183 5.70 4.70 -28.32
CA SER A 183 6.39 5.22 -27.13
C SER A 183 5.41 5.65 -26.03
N LEU A 184 4.26 6.21 -26.41
CA LEU A 184 3.20 6.60 -25.48
C LEU A 184 2.46 5.39 -24.89
N THR A 185 2.21 4.37 -25.71
CA THR A 185 1.61 3.11 -25.26
C THR A 185 2.52 2.36 -24.29
N HIS A 186 3.83 2.34 -24.57
CA HIS A 186 4.85 1.81 -23.67
C HIS A 186 4.88 2.57 -22.34
N LEU A 187 4.81 3.90 -22.36
CA LEU A 187 4.77 4.72 -21.14
C LEU A 187 3.61 4.31 -20.23
N VAL A 188 2.39 4.20 -20.76
CA VAL A 188 1.20 3.78 -19.99
C VAL A 188 1.37 2.37 -19.42
N THR A 189 1.94 1.45 -20.21
CA THR A 189 2.23 0.08 -19.78
C THR A 189 3.24 0.06 -18.62
N TYR A 190 4.33 0.83 -18.71
CA TYR A 190 5.31 0.93 -17.64
C TYR A 190 4.75 1.58 -16.38
N LEU A 191 3.86 2.57 -16.51
CA LEU A 191 3.14 3.14 -15.37
C LEU A 191 2.32 2.06 -14.66
N ALA A 192 1.61 1.20 -15.39
CA ALA A 192 0.88 0.08 -14.79
C ALA A 192 1.80 -0.88 -14.01
N VAL A 193 2.98 -1.21 -14.57
CA VAL A 193 3.98 -2.04 -13.88
C VAL A 193 4.51 -1.34 -12.63
N CYS A 194 4.85 -0.04 -12.71
CA CYS A 194 5.27 0.76 -11.56
C CYS A 194 4.18 0.80 -10.47
N ASN A 195 2.91 0.84 -10.86
CA ASN A 195 1.80 0.82 -9.90
C ASN A 195 1.75 -0.49 -9.13
N PHE A 196 1.83 -1.60 -9.87
CA PHE A 196 1.86 -2.93 -9.30
C PHE A 196 3.06 -3.10 -8.36
N LEU A 197 4.25 -2.67 -8.79
CA LEU A 197 5.45 -2.69 -7.96
C LEU A 197 5.29 -1.83 -6.71
N GLY A 198 4.67 -0.66 -6.80
CA GLY A 198 4.35 0.18 -5.64
C GLY A 198 3.49 -0.58 -4.63
N ARG A 199 2.41 -1.21 -5.10
CA ARG A 199 1.48 -2.00 -4.27
C ARG A 199 2.15 -3.17 -3.56
N LEU A 200 3.14 -3.81 -4.19
CA LEU A 200 3.84 -4.97 -3.62
C LEU A 200 5.01 -4.55 -2.71
N LEU A 201 5.86 -3.64 -3.19
CA LEU A 201 7.11 -3.31 -2.52
C LEU A 201 6.91 -2.38 -1.33
N CYS A 202 5.98 -1.42 -1.39
CA CYS A 202 5.82 -0.47 -0.30
C CYS A 202 5.36 -1.11 1.02
N PRO A 203 4.42 -2.08 1.04
CA PRO A 203 4.09 -2.82 2.25
C PRO A 203 5.29 -3.60 2.80
N ILE A 204 6.03 -4.31 1.94
CA ILE A 204 7.22 -5.08 2.33
C ILE A 204 8.30 -4.14 2.92
N LEU A 205 8.57 -3.02 2.25
CA LEU A 205 9.52 -2.01 2.73
C LEU A 205 9.04 -1.40 4.05
N SER A 206 7.74 -1.16 4.22
CA SER A 206 7.20 -0.67 5.49
C SER A 206 7.46 -1.66 6.62
N ASP A 207 7.29 -2.97 6.39
CA ASP A 207 7.59 -4.01 7.38
C ASP A 207 9.08 -4.04 7.74
N ILE A 208 9.95 -3.89 6.74
CA ILE A 208 11.40 -3.84 6.95
C ILE A 208 11.78 -2.60 7.77
N ILE A 209 11.25 -1.43 7.44
CA ILE A 209 11.51 -0.17 8.16
C ILE A 209 11.04 -0.28 9.61
N ILE A 210 9.86 -0.86 9.84
CA ILE A 210 9.32 -1.09 11.18
C ILE A 210 10.25 -1.99 12.00
N ARG A 211 10.73 -3.09 11.39
CA ARG A 211 11.65 -4.03 12.03
C ARG A 211 13.02 -3.42 12.33
N LEU A 212 13.58 -2.66 11.40
CA LEU A 212 14.90 -2.02 11.58
C LEU A 212 14.84 -0.84 12.55
N GLY A 213 13.77 -0.05 12.50
CA GLY A 213 13.60 1.17 13.29
C GLY A 213 13.01 0.95 14.68
N GLN A 214 12.64 -0.28 15.04
CA GLN A 214 11.97 -0.60 16.31
C GLN A 214 10.75 0.31 16.59
N LEU A 215 10.04 0.67 15.52
CA LEU A 215 8.87 1.54 15.57
C LEU A 215 7.61 0.73 15.80
N ASN A 216 6.63 1.30 16.51
CA ASN A 216 5.29 0.70 16.60
C ASN A 216 4.74 0.47 15.18
N PRO A 217 4.22 -0.73 14.83
CA PRO A 217 3.79 -1.06 13.47
C PRO A 217 2.79 -0.05 12.89
N ALA A 218 1.76 0.32 13.66
CA ALA A 218 0.77 1.29 13.23
C ALA A 218 1.39 2.67 12.97
N PHE A 219 2.31 3.11 13.84
CA PHE A 219 3.00 4.38 13.70
C PHE A 219 3.98 4.38 12.51
N GLY A 220 4.74 3.30 12.34
CA GLY A 220 5.68 3.15 11.23
C GLY A 220 4.96 3.16 9.88
N ARG A 221 3.84 2.45 9.74
CA ARG A 221 3.03 2.48 8.51
C ARG A 221 2.41 3.87 8.26
N LYS A 222 1.98 4.59 9.30
CA LYS A 222 1.53 5.99 9.18
C LYS A 222 2.65 6.88 8.63
N ILE A 223 3.89 6.73 9.10
CA ILE A 223 5.04 7.48 8.58
C ILE A 223 5.28 7.16 7.09
N VAL A 224 5.24 5.88 6.71
CA VAL A 224 5.48 5.48 5.32
C VAL A 224 4.37 6.05 4.40
N ILE A 225 3.10 5.96 4.80
CA ILE A 225 2.01 6.60 4.05
C ILE A 225 2.20 8.11 3.97
N GLY A 226 2.56 8.77 5.08
CA GLY A 226 2.87 10.19 5.10
C GLY A 226 3.99 10.57 4.11
N PHE A 227 5.05 9.79 4.07
CA PHE A 227 6.15 9.97 3.12
C PHE A 227 5.70 9.81 1.66
N LEU A 228 4.89 8.79 1.36
CA LEU A 228 4.34 8.59 0.02
C LEU A 228 3.41 9.73 -0.41
N LEU A 229 2.60 10.28 0.52
CA LEU A 229 1.77 11.46 0.25
C LEU A 229 2.61 12.70 -0.02
N VAL A 230 3.69 12.91 0.74
CA VAL A 230 4.62 14.02 0.49
C VAL A 230 5.24 13.90 -0.91
N ILE A 231 5.65 12.70 -1.33
CA ILE A 231 6.12 12.47 -2.70
C ILE A 231 5.04 12.87 -3.72
N GLN A 232 3.79 12.44 -3.51
CA GLN A 232 2.69 12.81 -4.41
C GLN A 232 2.52 14.33 -4.48
N VAL A 233 2.50 15.04 -3.35
CA VAL A 233 2.37 16.50 -3.31
C VAL A 233 3.54 17.20 -4.00
N VAL A 234 4.78 16.78 -3.74
CA VAL A 234 5.97 17.34 -4.38
C VAL A 234 5.89 17.17 -5.89
N VAL A 235 5.53 15.98 -6.35
CA VAL A 235 5.35 15.71 -7.79
C VAL A 235 4.26 16.60 -8.39
N LEU A 236 3.12 16.76 -7.71
CA LEU A 236 2.03 17.64 -8.18
C LEU A 236 2.46 19.10 -8.33
N VAL A 237 3.33 19.60 -7.47
CA VAL A 237 3.87 20.96 -7.57
C VAL A 237 4.90 21.09 -8.69
N LEU A 238 5.71 20.05 -8.94
CA LEU A 238 6.71 20.05 -10.00
C LEU A 238 6.10 19.87 -11.40
N LEU A 239 4.97 19.17 -11.50
CA LEU A 239 4.36 18.75 -12.76
C LEU A 239 4.02 19.90 -13.72
N PRO A 240 3.41 21.03 -13.27
CA PRO A 240 3.17 22.18 -14.14
C PRO A 240 4.45 22.75 -14.75
N SER A 241 5.52 22.84 -13.96
CA SER A 241 6.81 23.36 -14.44
C SER A 241 7.39 22.47 -15.54
N LEU A 242 7.27 21.14 -15.38
CA LEU A 242 7.73 20.19 -16.39
C LEU A 242 6.88 20.26 -17.67
N ILE A 243 5.57 20.43 -17.54
CA ILE A 243 4.66 20.58 -18.70
C ILE A 243 5.01 21.83 -19.52
N HIS A 244 5.48 22.92 -18.89
CA HIS A 244 5.92 24.11 -19.62
C HIS A 244 7.24 23.90 -20.37
N ASP A 245 8.11 23.00 -19.90
CA ASP A 245 9.38 22.66 -20.54
C ASP A 245 9.24 21.49 -21.53
N ALA A 246 8.81 21.81 -22.76
CA ALA A 246 8.57 20.83 -23.83
C ALA A 246 9.81 19.97 -24.21
N SER A 247 11.02 20.36 -23.81
CA SER A 247 12.25 19.58 -24.06
C SER A 247 12.52 18.48 -23.03
N ALA A 248 11.80 18.45 -21.90
CA ALA A 248 12.09 17.61 -20.75
C ALA A 248 11.21 16.34 -20.65
N PHE A 249 10.84 15.72 -21.77
CA PHE A 249 9.97 14.55 -21.79
C PHE A 249 10.47 13.39 -20.91
N ALA A 250 11.78 13.15 -20.91
CA ALA A 250 12.40 12.11 -20.10
C ALA A 250 12.22 12.33 -18.58
N THR A 251 12.34 13.59 -18.14
CA THR A 251 12.14 13.97 -16.73
C THR A 251 10.68 13.82 -16.34
N PHE A 252 9.76 14.18 -17.23
CA PHE A 252 8.32 13.97 -17.05
C PHE A 252 7.97 12.48 -16.87
N GLN A 253 8.50 11.60 -17.71
CA GLN A 253 8.29 10.15 -17.58
C GLN A 253 8.77 9.62 -16.22
N LEU A 254 9.98 10.01 -15.81
CA LEU A 254 10.55 9.59 -14.52
C LEU A 254 9.69 10.06 -13.35
N VAL A 255 9.23 11.32 -13.38
CA VAL A 255 8.36 11.89 -12.35
C VAL A 255 7.02 11.17 -12.29
N LEU A 256 6.45 10.78 -13.43
CA LEU A 256 5.23 9.96 -13.47
C LEU A 256 5.43 8.54 -12.93
N PHE A 257 6.61 7.92 -13.13
CA PHE A 257 6.91 6.62 -12.53
C PHE A 257 6.94 6.71 -11.00
N PHE A 258 7.57 7.75 -10.43
CA PHE A 258 7.56 7.98 -8.99
C PHE A 258 6.15 8.25 -8.46
N LEU A 259 5.35 9.07 -9.15
CA LEU A 259 3.96 9.34 -8.78
C LEU A 259 3.14 8.05 -8.75
N THR A 260 3.28 7.23 -9.80
CA THR A 260 2.52 6.00 -9.98
C THR A 260 2.92 4.91 -8.98
N PHE A 261 4.21 4.82 -8.68
CA PHE A 261 4.74 3.99 -7.61
C PHE A 261 4.22 4.45 -6.24
N ALA A 262 4.23 5.76 -5.96
CA ALA A 262 3.82 6.31 -4.68
C ALA A 262 2.31 6.13 -4.41
N TYR A 263 1.45 6.36 -5.41
CA TYR A 263 0.01 6.10 -5.24
C TYR A 263 -0.26 4.59 -5.11
N GLY A 264 0.44 3.75 -5.88
CA GLY A 264 0.34 2.28 -5.75
C GLY A 264 0.74 1.81 -4.36
N GLY A 265 1.83 2.37 -3.83
CA GLY A 265 2.31 2.09 -2.49
C GLY A 265 1.32 2.47 -1.40
N ALA A 266 0.69 3.64 -1.50
CA ALA A 266 -0.34 4.07 -0.55
C ALA A 266 -1.50 3.07 -0.53
N LEU A 267 -1.96 2.60 -1.70
CA LEU A 267 -3.01 1.58 -1.82
C LEU A 267 -2.61 0.23 -1.24
N GLY A 268 -1.34 -0.18 -1.41
CA GLY A 268 -0.84 -1.43 -0.86
C GLY A 268 -0.73 -1.44 0.67
N ILE A 269 -0.40 -0.30 1.28
CA ILE A 269 -0.17 -0.22 2.73
C ILE A 269 -1.48 -0.14 3.52
N ILE A 270 -2.54 0.46 2.97
CA ILE A 270 -3.81 0.68 3.69
C ILE A 270 -4.38 -0.60 4.34
N PRO A 271 -4.50 -1.75 3.66
CA PRO A 271 -4.99 -2.98 4.29
C PRO A 271 -4.17 -3.37 5.53
N SER A 272 -2.85 -3.28 5.43
CA SER A 272 -1.93 -3.59 6.53
C SER A 272 -1.99 -2.56 7.68
N LEU A 273 -2.28 -1.29 7.37
CA LEU A 273 -2.48 -0.27 8.40
C LEU A 273 -3.83 -0.45 9.11
N LEU A 274 -4.88 -0.84 8.39
CA LEU A 274 -6.19 -1.14 8.97
C LEU A 274 -6.15 -2.33 9.92
N THR A 275 -5.39 -3.38 9.58
CA THR A 275 -5.16 -4.51 10.49
C THR A 275 -4.42 -4.09 11.76
N ASP A 276 -3.46 -3.18 11.66
CA ASP A 276 -2.67 -2.72 12.80
C ASP A 276 -3.45 -1.73 13.71
N LEU A 277 -4.41 -0.98 13.15
CA LEU A 277 -5.24 -0.01 13.89
C LEU A 277 -6.49 -0.62 14.51
N TYR A 278 -7.24 -1.41 13.75
CA TYR A 278 -8.58 -1.88 14.12
C TYR A 278 -8.64 -3.39 14.38
N GLY A 279 -7.54 -4.10 14.15
CA GLY A 279 -7.46 -5.54 14.31
C GLY A 279 -8.15 -6.31 13.18
N VAL A 280 -7.83 -7.60 13.11
CA VAL A 280 -8.22 -8.49 12.00
C VAL A 280 -9.75 -8.61 11.85
N TYR A 281 -10.51 -8.56 12.95
CA TYR A 281 -11.97 -8.75 12.92
C TYR A 281 -12.74 -7.57 12.32
N ASN A 282 -12.28 -6.34 12.56
CA ASN A 282 -12.96 -5.14 12.05
C ASN A 282 -12.37 -4.66 10.72
N THR A 283 -11.20 -5.15 10.31
CA THR A 283 -10.50 -4.71 9.08
C THR A 283 -11.40 -4.80 7.84
N GLY A 284 -12.13 -5.90 7.66
CA GLY A 284 -12.96 -6.09 6.47
C GLY A 284 -14.11 -5.09 6.33
N THR A 285 -14.60 -4.52 7.43
CA THR A 285 -15.65 -3.49 7.41
C THR A 285 -15.06 -2.08 7.26
N MET A 286 -13.77 -1.91 7.56
CA MET A 286 -13.07 -0.63 7.55
C MET A 286 -12.26 -0.37 6.27
N HIS A 287 -12.09 -1.39 5.42
CA HIS A 287 -11.41 -1.32 4.12
C HIS A 287 -12.42 -0.96 3.02
#